data_AF-A0A9E8J4Y3-F1
#
_entry.id   AF-A0A9E8J4Y3-F1
#
_cell.length_a   1.000
_cell.length_b   1.000
_cell.length_c   1.000
_cell.angle_alpha   90.00
_cell.angle_beta   90.00
_cell.angle_gamma   90.00
#
_symmetry.space_group_name_H-M   'P 1'
#
loop_
_entity.id
_entity.type
_entity.pdbx_description
1 polymer ?
#
loop_
_entity_poly.entity_id
_entity_poly.type
_entity_poly.pdbx_seq_one_letter_code
_entity_poly.pdbx_strand_id
1 'polypeptide(L)'
;MVKKITSWLSVGLISAGALSGCNTPPSETQDSSQQPAAQSVEVDPRGEILALSCASCHGTDGKSVGILPGFYGKSASYLKTALMEFKKDERYSTVMGRHAKGYSDEEIELIAEYFGSLSQQNSSK
;
A
#
# COMPACT_ATOMS: atom_id res chain seq x y z
N MET A 1 -38.73 18.41 10.72
CA MET A 1 -39.34 19.70 10.29
C MET A 1 -38.38 20.83 10.68
N VAL A 2 -37.83 21.50 9.67
CA VAL A 2 -37.23 22.85 9.61
C VAL A 2 -36.93 23.57 10.94
N LYS A 3 -35.71 24.08 11.11
CA LYS A 3 -35.43 25.47 11.59
C LYS A 3 -33.93 25.81 11.41
N LYS A 4 -33.62 26.70 10.44
CA LYS A 4 -32.95 28.03 10.62
C LYS A 4 -31.41 27.96 10.62
N ILE A 5 -30.70 28.36 9.55
CA ILE A 5 -30.49 29.72 8.99
C ILE A 5 -30.27 30.79 10.07
N THR A 6 -29.03 31.21 10.29
CA THR A 6 -28.67 32.56 10.74
C THR A 6 -27.25 32.92 10.28
N SER A 7 -27.23 33.70 9.20
CA SER A 7 -26.14 34.57 8.76
C SER A 7 -25.72 35.54 9.86
N TRP A 8 -24.40 35.72 10.07
CA TRP A 8 -23.85 36.92 10.70
C TRP A 8 -22.65 37.42 9.87
N LEU A 9 -22.89 38.57 9.22
CA LEU A 9 -21.92 39.48 8.64
C LEU A 9 -20.95 40.01 9.71
N SER A 10 -19.68 40.20 9.32
CA SER A 10 -18.77 41.28 9.75
C SER A 10 -17.55 41.19 8.82
N VAL A 11 -17.47 41.89 7.69
CA VAL A 11 -17.08 43.31 7.53
C VAL A 11 -16.00 43.73 8.53
N GLY A 12 -14.75 43.66 8.09
CA GLY A 12 -13.58 44.27 8.71
C GLY A 12 -12.63 44.77 7.62
N LEU A 13 -12.88 46.02 7.20
CA LEU A 13 -11.99 46.82 6.36
C LEU A 13 -10.97 47.48 7.30
N ILE A 14 -9.64 47.37 7.05
CA ILE A 14 -8.65 48.43 7.32
C ILE A 14 -7.41 48.17 6.44
N SER A 15 -7.20 49.15 5.55
CA SER A 15 -6.03 49.57 4.76
C SER A 15 -4.73 49.66 5.57
N ALA A 16 -3.51 49.84 5.07
CA ALA A 16 -2.82 49.81 3.79
C ALA A 16 -1.31 49.94 4.16
N GLY A 17 -0.43 49.31 3.39
CA GLY A 17 1.02 49.50 3.53
C GLY A 17 1.71 49.06 2.25
N ALA A 18 1.93 50.01 1.35
CA ALA A 18 2.56 49.81 0.06
C ALA A 18 4.10 49.83 0.19
N LEU A 19 4.77 48.84 -0.40
CA LEU A 19 6.07 49.01 -1.03
C LEU A 19 6.07 48.26 -2.36
N SER A 20 6.30 49.03 -3.42
CA SER A 20 6.31 48.64 -4.83
C SER A 20 7.39 47.59 -5.16
N GLY A 21 7.05 46.65 -6.04
CA GLY A 21 7.99 45.77 -6.74
C GLY A 21 7.29 45.05 -7.90
N CYS A 22 7.95 44.98 -9.05
CA CYS A 22 7.39 44.76 -10.39
C CYS A 22 6.55 43.50 -10.64
N ASN A 23 5.68 43.63 -11.65
CA ASN A 23 4.73 42.68 -12.21
C ASN A 23 5.36 41.74 -13.26
N THR A 24 4.98 40.44 -13.31
CA THR A 24 4.51 39.64 -14.49
C THR A 24 4.36 38.16 -14.09
N PRO A 25 3.24 37.47 -14.41
CA PRO A 25 2.94 36.11 -13.95
C PRO A 25 3.53 35.03 -14.87
N PRO A 26 3.59 33.80 -14.37
CA PRO A 26 2.94 32.70 -15.09
C PRO A 26 1.89 32.01 -14.22
N SER A 27 0.77 31.69 -14.85
CA SER A 27 -0.15 30.65 -14.39
C SER A 27 0.64 29.40 -14.04
N GLU A 28 0.53 28.93 -12.81
CA GLU A 28 0.45 27.50 -12.52
C GLU A 28 -0.25 27.31 -11.18
N THR A 29 -1.51 26.90 -11.28
CA THR A 29 -2.19 26.11 -10.26
C THR A 29 -1.31 24.93 -9.85
N GLN A 30 -0.91 24.87 -8.58
CA GLN A 30 -0.43 23.70 -7.83
C GLN A 30 0.00 24.24 -6.45
N ASP A 31 -0.64 23.88 -5.34
CA ASP A 31 -0.38 22.59 -4.71
C ASP A 31 -1.58 22.17 -3.86
N SER A 32 -2.40 21.33 -4.48
CA SER A 32 -3.40 20.51 -3.82
C SER A 32 -2.83 19.10 -3.79
N SER A 33 -1.86 18.82 -2.91
CA SER A 33 -1.33 17.46 -2.80
C SER A 33 -0.41 17.28 -1.59
N GLN A 34 -1.02 17.24 -0.39
CA GLN A 34 -0.50 16.32 0.63
C GLN A 34 -0.74 14.89 0.15
N GLN A 35 0.09 14.46 -0.78
CA GLN A 35 0.27 13.08 -1.17
C GLN A 35 1.21 12.48 -0.11
N PRO A 36 0.79 11.51 0.72
CA PRO A 36 1.72 10.83 1.58
C PRO A 36 2.76 10.16 0.68
N ALA A 37 4.01 10.60 0.83
CA ALA A 37 5.16 10.02 0.18
C ALA A 37 5.10 8.50 0.33
N ALA A 38 5.25 7.80 -0.79
CA ALA A 38 5.56 6.38 -0.80
C ALA A 38 6.81 6.19 0.07
N GLN A 39 6.58 5.80 1.33
CA GLN A 39 7.63 5.36 2.21
C GLN A 39 8.23 4.15 1.51
N SER A 40 9.50 4.25 1.14
CA SER A 40 10.29 3.11 0.68
C SER A 40 10.23 2.08 1.80
N VAL A 41 9.31 1.11 1.66
CA VAL A 41 9.19 -0.01 2.58
C VAL A 41 10.50 -0.77 2.46
N GLU A 42 11.38 -0.58 3.42
CA GLU A 42 12.58 -1.38 3.56
C GLU A 42 12.10 -2.80 3.90
N VAL A 43 12.23 -3.71 2.94
CA VAL A 43 11.80 -5.11 3.10
C VAL A 43 12.83 -5.81 3.98
N ASP A 44 12.38 -6.41 5.08
CA ASP A 44 13.25 -7.21 5.94
C ASP A 44 13.81 -8.41 5.15
N PRO A 45 15.15 -8.62 5.13
CA PRO A 45 15.76 -9.72 4.40
C PRO A 45 15.31 -11.11 4.87
N ARG A 46 14.79 -11.25 6.10
CA ARG A 46 14.17 -12.49 6.57
C ARG A 46 12.97 -12.89 5.72
N GLY A 47 12.21 -11.91 5.21
CA GLY A 47 11.05 -12.15 4.35
C GLY A 47 11.43 -12.89 3.07
N GLU A 48 12.57 -12.53 2.46
CA GLU A 48 13.10 -13.22 1.28
C GLU A 48 13.46 -14.68 1.60
N ILE A 49 14.18 -14.92 2.71
CA ILE A 49 14.58 -16.27 3.12
C ILE A 49 13.37 -17.18 3.39
N LEU A 50 12.35 -16.66 4.09
CA LEU A 50 11.10 -17.39 4.34
C LEU A 50 10.35 -17.68 3.04
N ALA A 51 10.33 -16.73 2.11
CA ALA A 51 9.66 -16.82 0.83
C ALA A 51 10.28 -17.84 -0.14
N LEU A 52 11.57 -18.19 0.01
CA LEU A 52 12.22 -19.21 -0.83
C LEU A 52 11.48 -20.55 -0.84
N SER A 53 10.93 -20.96 0.31
CA SER A 53 10.14 -22.19 0.43
C SER A 53 8.90 -22.19 -0.47
N CYS A 54 8.32 -21.02 -0.69
CA CYS A 54 7.07 -20.84 -1.44
C CYS A 54 7.31 -20.98 -2.95
N ALA A 55 8.50 -20.59 -3.42
CA ALA A 55 8.87 -20.62 -4.84
C ALA A 55 8.90 -22.04 -5.43
N SER A 56 9.12 -23.06 -4.59
CA SER A 56 9.08 -24.48 -4.99
C SER A 56 7.74 -24.90 -5.62
N CYS A 57 6.65 -24.24 -5.22
CA CYS A 57 5.30 -24.54 -5.68
C CYS A 57 4.69 -23.37 -6.46
N HIS A 58 4.92 -22.13 -6.03
CA HIS A 58 4.30 -20.93 -6.60
C HIS A 58 5.16 -20.21 -7.63
N GLY A 59 6.34 -20.75 -7.95
CA GLY A 59 7.30 -20.18 -8.88
C GLY A 59 8.14 -19.05 -8.27
N THR A 60 9.26 -18.76 -8.91
CA THR A 60 10.20 -17.72 -8.50
C THR A 60 9.62 -16.33 -8.75
N ASP A 61 10.04 -15.35 -7.95
CA ASP A 61 9.60 -13.94 -8.05
C ASP A 61 8.07 -13.74 -8.04
N GLY A 62 7.33 -14.68 -7.43
CA GLY A 62 5.87 -14.67 -7.44
C GLY A 62 5.25 -14.97 -8.81
N LYS A 63 6.03 -15.41 -9.80
CA LYS A 63 5.56 -15.80 -11.13
C LYS A 63 5.40 -17.31 -11.19
N SER A 64 4.16 -17.78 -11.10
CA SER A 64 3.87 -19.21 -11.26
C SER A 64 4.08 -19.66 -12.70
N VAL A 65 4.62 -20.86 -12.86
CA VAL A 65 4.87 -21.53 -14.15
C VAL A 65 3.91 -22.70 -14.41
N GLY A 66 2.90 -22.90 -13.55
CA GLY A 66 2.00 -24.06 -13.61
C GLY A 66 0.58 -23.76 -13.16
N ILE A 67 -0.09 -24.78 -12.59
CA ILE A 67 -1.50 -24.71 -12.17
C ILE A 67 -1.70 -23.88 -10.90
N LEU A 68 -0.66 -23.74 -10.08
CA LEU A 68 -0.73 -22.99 -8.83
C LEU A 68 -0.80 -21.48 -9.10
N PRO A 69 -1.51 -20.70 -8.28
CA PRO A 69 -1.61 -19.25 -8.49
C PRO A 69 -0.27 -18.57 -8.16
N GLY A 70 0.14 -17.61 -9.00
CA GLY A 70 1.26 -16.73 -8.71
C GLY A 70 0.91 -15.59 -7.75
N PHE A 71 1.93 -14.94 -7.22
CA PHE A 71 1.84 -13.78 -6.33
C PHE A 71 2.06 -12.43 -7.05
N TYR A 72 2.53 -12.46 -8.29
CA TYR A 72 2.81 -11.26 -9.07
C TYR A 72 1.58 -10.34 -9.16
N GLY A 73 1.79 -9.05 -8.92
CA GLY A 73 0.73 -8.03 -8.95
C GLY A 73 -0.18 -8.00 -7.73
N LYS A 74 0.03 -8.86 -6.71
CA LYS A 74 -0.76 -8.87 -5.47
C LYS A 74 -0.09 -7.98 -4.44
N SER A 75 -0.90 -7.20 -3.72
CA SER A 75 -0.39 -6.36 -2.63
C SER A 75 0.02 -7.21 -1.42
N ALA A 76 0.94 -6.68 -0.60
CA ALA A 76 1.32 -7.33 0.66
C ALA A 76 0.10 -7.57 1.55
N SER A 77 -0.80 -6.59 1.67
CA SER A 77 -2.04 -6.73 2.46
C SER A 77 -2.93 -7.88 1.97
N TYR A 78 -3.07 -8.05 0.65
CA TYR A 78 -3.82 -9.19 0.09
C TYR A 78 -3.18 -10.53 0.46
N LEU A 79 -1.86 -10.64 0.32
CA LEU A 79 -1.13 -11.87 0.61
C LEU A 79 -1.16 -12.22 2.10
N LYS A 80 -0.96 -11.23 2.97
CA LYS A 80 -1.09 -11.37 4.43
C LYS A 80 -2.47 -11.90 4.78
N THR A 81 -3.52 -11.27 4.26
CA THR A 81 -4.91 -11.69 4.51
C THR A 81 -5.14 -13.14 4.10
N ALA A 82 -4.75 -13.50 2.87
CA ALA A 82 -4.91 -14.87 2.38
C ALA A 82 -4.16 -15.91 3.23
N LEU A 83 -2.91 -15.61 3.63
CA LEU A 83 -2.12 -16.50 4.49
C LEU A 83 -2.74 -16.66 5.87
N MET A 84 -3.26 -15.57 6.45
CA MET A 84 -3.97 -15.61 7.73
C MET A 84 -5.26 -16.42 7.65
N GLU A 85 -6.04 -16.26 6.57
CA GLU A 85 -7.26 -17.06 6.33
C GLU A 85 -6.93 -18.55 6.21
N PHE A 86 -5.84 -18.91 5.51
CA PHE A 86 -5.39 -20.29 5.42
C PHE A 86 -4.94 -20.83 6.79
N LYS A 87 -4.21 -20.03 7.57
CA LYS A 87 -3.77 -20.39 8.91
C LYS A 87 -4.94 -20.69 9.85
N LYS A 88 -6.02 -19.92 9.75
CA LYS A 88 -7.25 -20.03 10.56
C LYS A 88 -8.29 -21.01 10.01
N ASP A 89 -8.00 -21.68 8.88
CA ASP A 89 -8.95 -22.50 8.13
C ASP A 89 -10.22 -21.74 7.68
N GLU A 90 -10.17 -20.41 7.59
CA GLU A 90 -11.26 -19.56 7.09
C GLU A 90 -11.36 -19.63 5.56
N ARG A 91 -10.26 -19.99 4.90
CA ARG A 91 -10.19 -20.22 3.45
C ARG A 91 -9.79 -21.65 3.16
N TYR A 92 -10.64 -22.35 2.41
CA TYR A 92 -10.36 -23.73 2.00
C TYR A 92 -9.09 -23.82 1.15
N SER A 93 -8.26 -24.81 1.45
CA SER A 93 -7.11 -25.20 0.62
C SER A 93 -6.79 -26.67 0.80
N THR A 94 -6.18 -27.26 -0.23
CA THR A 94 -5.72 -28.66 -0.19
C THR A 94 -4.44 -28.82 0.63
N VAL A 95 -3.52 -27.86 0.53
CA VAL A 95 -2.20 -27.95 1.19
C VAL A 95 -1.85 -26.66 1.97
N MET A 96 -2.27 -25.49 1.50
CA MET A 96 -1.81 -24.21 2.06
C MET A 96 -2.17 -23.98 3.53
N GLY A 97 -3.30 -24.50 4.02
CA GLY A 97 -3.67 -24.39 5.44
C GLY A 97 -2.64 -25.06 6.36
N ARG A 98 -2.07 -26.20 5.92
CA ARG A 98 -1.01 -26.89 6.68
C ARG A 98 0.30 -26.10 6.67
N HIS A 99 0.64 -25.47 5.54
CA HIS A 99 1.85 -24.66 5.43
C HIS A 99 1.75 -23.34 6.20
N ALA A 100 0.62 -22.63 6.07
CA ALA A 100 0.39 -21.35 6.73
C ALA A 100 0.43 -21.47 8.27
N LYS A 101 -0.02 -22.61 8.83
CA LYS A 101 0.09 -22.91 10.27
C LYS A 101 1.52 -23.10 10.77
N GLY A 102 2.48 -23.38 9.88
CA GLY A 102 3.89 -23.52 10.22
C GLY A 102 4.60 -22.19 10.47
N TYR A 103 3.97 -21.07 10.10
CA TYR A 103 4.52 -19.73 10.26
C TYR A 103 3.83 -18.98 11.39
N SER A 104 4.60 -18.18 12.12
CA SER A 104 4.09 -17.15 13.03
C SER A 104 3.43 -16.00 12.26
N ASP A 105 2.67 -15.16 12.97
CA ASP A 105 1.98 -14.02 12.35
C ASP A 105 2.98 -12.96 11.85
N GLU A 106 4.10 -12.80 12.55
CA GLU A 106 5.23 -11.96 12.11
C GLU A 106 5.83 -12.51 10.82
N GLU A 107 6.14 -13.82 10.75
CA GLU A 107 6.70 -14.42 9.53
C GLU A 107 5.75 -14.31 8.34
N ILE A 108 4.43 -14.45 8.56
CA ILE A 108 3.42 -14.23 7.52
C ILE A 108 3.46 -12.79 6.99
N GLU A 109 3.64 -11.81 7.86
CA GLU A 109 3.79 -10.41 7.46
C GLU A 109 5.05 -10.20 6.61
N LEU A 110 6.19 -10.73 7.05
CA LEU A 110 7.45 -10.63 6.30
C LEU A 110 7.37 -11.29 4.92
N ILE A 111 6.75 -12.48 4.82
CA ILE A 111 6.54 -13.17 3.54
C ILE A 111 5.64 -12.32 2.62
N ALA A 112 4.57 -11.75 3.17
CA ALA A 112 3.63 -10.95 2.40
C ALA A 112 4.24 -9.63 1.91
N GLU A 113 5.04 -8.96 2.74
CA GLU A 113 5.79 -7.76 2.39
C GLU A 113 6.79 -8.03 1.26
N TYR A 114 7.56 -9.12 1.37
CA TYR A 114 8.51 -9.52 0.33
C TYR A 114 7.82 -9.68 -1.03
N PHE A 115 6.83 -10.57 -1.13
CA PHE A 115 6.13 -10.82 -2.39
C PHE A 115 5.35 -9.59 -2.89
N GLY A 116 4.77 -8.80 -1.98
CA GLY A 116 4.09 -7.55 -2.31
C GLY A 116 5.05 -6.51 -2.91
N SER A 117 6.30 -6.47 -2.44
CA SER A 117 7.33 -5.57 -2.96
C SER A 117 7.77 -5.92 -4.38
N LEU A 118 7.81 -7.22 -4.74
CA LEU A 118 8.22 -7.67 -6.07
C LEU A 118 7.32 -7.09 -7.18
N SER A 119 6.03 -6.90 -6.90
CA SER A 119 5.10 -6.27 -7.85
C SER A 119 5.38 -4.79 -8.09
N GLN A 120 5.84 -4.08 -7.05
CA GLN A 120 6.13 -2.64 -7.11
C GLN A 120 7.46 -2.40 -7.82
N GLN A 121 8.48 -3.21 -7.53
CA GLN A 121 9.80 -3.07 -8.14
C GLN A 121 9.78 -3.30 -9.67
N ASN A 122 8.91 -4.18 -10.16
CA ASN A 122 8.75 -4.44 -11.60
C ASN A 122 7.86 -3.41 -12.33
N SER A 123 7.16 -2.54 -11.60
CA SER A 123 6.31 -1.49 -12.21
C SER A 123 7.06 -0.17 -12.44
N SER A 124 8.27 -0.05 -11.90
CA SER A 124 9.13 1.14 -12.01
C SER A 124 10.29 0.98 -13.00
N LYS A 125 10.32 -0.11 -13.77
CA LYS A 125 11.33 -0.41 -14.78
C LYS A 125 10.71 -0.54 -16.15
#